data_AF-A0A2D4H0P7-F1
#
_entry.id   AF-A0A2D4H0P7-F1
#
_cell.length_a   1.000
_cell.length_b   1.000
_cell.length_c   1.000
_cell.angle_alpha   90.00
_cell.angle_beta   90.00
_cell.angle_gamma   90.00
#
_symmetry.space_group_name_H-M   'P 1'
#
loop_
_entity.id
_entity.type
_entity.pdbx_description
1 polymer ?
#
loop_
_entity_poly.entity_id
_entity_poly.type
_entity_poly.pdbx_seq_one_letter_code
_entity_poly.pdbx_strand_id
1 'polypeptide(L)'
;DCLRAELQEFGVCVSTVSPSFVCSGHNQLQPKNCEGALWKNFFRKLAHGVRPTEVAEEILRTVNRKKQEVFMANPIAKAAVYIRTFLPEIFFAVVAAGVKEKQKIEVEN
;
A
#
# COMPACT_ATOMS: atom_id res chain seq x y z
N ASP A 1 8.87 -15.85 -8.32
CA ASP A 1 8.97 -15.98 -9.79
C ASP A 1 9.50 -17.32 -10.27
N CYS A 2 10.51 -17.92 -9.62
CA CYS A 2 11.05 -19.23 -10.04
C CYS A 2 9.96 -20.31 -10.20
N LEU A 3 9.11 -20.50 -9.19
CA LEU A 3 7.97 -21.43 -9.26
C LEU A 3 7.02 -21.14 -10.43
N ARG A 4 6.83 -19.86 -10.79
CA ARG A 4 5.98 -19.47 -11.91
C ARG A 4 6.62 -19.87 -13.25
N ALA A 5 7.94 -19.75 -13.37
CA ALA A 5 8.68 -20.17 -14.55
C ALA A 5 8.64 -21.70 -14.71
N GLU A 6 8.82 -22.46 -13.63
CA GLU A 6 8.74 -23.92 -13.63
C GLU A 6 7.35 -24.44 -13.97
N LEU A 7 6.30 -23.77 -13.48
CA LEU A 7 4.92 -24.23 -13.68
C LEU A 7 4.27 -23.77 -15.00
N GLN A 8 4.95 -22.88 -15.72
CA GLN A 8 4.46 -22.36 -17.00
C GLN A 8 4.37 -23.46 -18.07
N GLU A 9 5.28 -24.44 -18.07
CA GLU A 9 5.26 -25.57 -19.01
C GLU A 9 4.06 -26.51 -18.80
N PHE A 10 3.55 -26.58 -17.56
CA PHE A 10 2.39 -27.39 -17.19
C PHE A 10 1.06 -26.64 -17.36
N GLY A 11 1.07 -25.41 -17.88
CA GLY A 11 -0.12 -24.56 -18.02
C GLY A 11 -0.72 -24.11 -16.68
N VAL A 12 0.02 -24.24 -15.58
CA VAL A 12 -0.43 -23.87 -14.23
C VAL A 12 -0.08 -22.41 -13.96
N CYS A 13 -1.10 -21.59 -13.70
CA CYS A 13 -0.94 -20.17 -13.42
C CYS A 13 -0.74 -19.92 -11.93
N VAL A 14 0.43 -19.37 -11.54
CA VAL A 14 0.72 -18.96 -10.16
C VAL A 14 0.47 -17.46 -9.99
N SER A 15 -0.43 -17.10 -9.07
CA SER A 15 -0.76 -15.70 -8.76
C SER A 15 -0.25 -15.35 -7.36
N THR A 16 0.48 -14.24 -7.24
CA THR A 16 0.96 -13.73 -5.95
C THR A 16 0.08 -12.56 -5.51
N VAL A 17 -0.54 -12.68 -4.34
CA VAL A 17 -1.34 -11.60 -3.74
C VAL A 17 -0.60 -11.08 -2.51
N SER A 18 -0.18 -9.83 -2.56
CA SER A 18 0.50 -9.17 -1.45
C SER A 18 -0.43 -8.12 -0.85
N PRO A 19 -1.20 -8.46 0.19
CA PRO A 19 -2.01 -7.49 0.91
C PRO A 19 -1.13 -6.51 1.68
N SER A 20 -1.57 -5.26 1.85
CA SER A 20 -1.01 -4.41 2.90
C SER A 20 -1.52 -4.85 4.29
N PHE A 21 -1.28 -4.03 5.32
CA PHE A 21 -1.71 -4.32 6.69
C PHE A 21 -3.17 -4.77 6.72
N VAL A 22 -3.44 -5.96 7.27
CA VAL A 22 -4.79 -6.52 7.39
C VAL A 22 -5.33 -6.20 8.78
N CYS A 23 -6.39 -5.41 8.83
CA CYS A 23 -7.02 -5.04 10.09
C CYS A 23 -8.04 -6.11 10.50
N SER A 24 -7.66 -6.98 11.46
CA SER A 24 -8.55 -8.02 12.02
C SER A 24 -9.37 -7.55 13.24
N GLY A 25 -9.24 -6.28 13.66
CA GLY A 25 -9.85 -5.75 14.88
C GLY A 25 -11.10 -4.89 14.67
N HIS A 26 -11.97 -4.85 15.68
CA HIS A 26 -13.19 -4.01 15.75
C HIS A 26 -12.92 -2.50 15.93
N ASN A 27 -11.66 -2.10 16.19
CA ASN A 27 -11.30 -0.71 16.41
C ASN A 27 -11.08 0.04 15.09
N GLN A 28 -12.18 0.56 14.55
CA GLN A 28 -12.16 1.68 13.63
C GLN A 28 -11.61 2.91 14.37
N LEU A 29 -10.29 3.12 14.31
CA LEU A 29 -9.67 4.35 14.82
C LEU A 29 -10.31 5.56 14.11
N GLN A 30 -10.89 6.48 14.86
CA GLN A 30 -11.55 7.65 14.28
C GLN A 30 -10.50 8.57 13.61
N PRO A 31 -10.78 9.10 12.41
CA PRO A 31 -9.81 9.85 11.63
C PRO A 31 -9.55 11.24 12.24
N LYS A 32 -8.27 11.56 12.46
CA LYS A 32 -7.81 12.92 12.76
C LYS A 32 -8.05 13.78 11.50
N ASN A 33 -8.73 14.93 11.64
CA ASN A 33 -9.13 15.79 10.54
C ASN A 33 -7.91 16.23 9.71
N CYS A 34 -7.80 15.74 8.48
CA CYS A 34 -6.95 16.32 7.44
C CYS A 34 -7.87 16.95 6.39
N GLU A 35 -7.69 18.25 6.17
CA GLU A 35 -8.54 19.07 5.31
C GLU A 35 -8.30 18.73 3.84
N GLY A 36 -9.39 18.47 3.11
CA GLY A 36 -9.40 18.10 1.69
C GLY A 36 -10.14 16.78 1.43
N ALA A 37 -11.32 16.85 0.79
CA ALA A 37 -12.20 15.68 0.61
C ALA A 37 -11.56 14.52 -0.19
N LEU A 38 -10.70 14.82 -1.16
CA LEU A 38 -9.96 13.82 -1.95
C LEU A 38 -8.86 13.14 -1.11
N TRP A 39 -8.09 13.95 -0.39
CA TRP A 39 -7.04 13.48 0.51
C TRP A 39 -7.63 12.69 1.68
N LYS A 40 -8.80 13.08 2.21
CA LYS A 40 -9.51 12.37 3.28
C LYS A 40 -9.86 10.93 2.90
N ASN A 41 -10.37 10.69 1.69
CA ASN A 41 -10.67 9.32 1.24
C ASN A 41 -9.40 8.50 0.99
N PHE A 42 -8.35 9.15 0.50
CA PHE A 42 -7.06 8.53 0.25
C PHE A 42 -6.33 8.14 1.55
N PHE A 43 -6.26 9.06 2.50
CA PHE A 43 -5.70 8.84 3.84
C PHE A 43 -6.55 7.91 4.69
N ARG A 44 -7.89 7.92 4.55
CA ARG A 44 -8.79 6.97 5.22
C ARG A 44 -8.50 5.52 4.80
N LYS A 45 -8.25 5.27 3.51
CA LYS A 45 -7.79 3.95 3.03
C LYS A 45 -6.35 3.62 3.42
N LEU A 46 -5.54 4.63 3.77
CA LEU A 46 -4.13 4.48 4.15
C LEU A 46 -3.94 4.23 5.65
N ALA A 47 -4.73 4.89 6.50
CA ALA A 47 -4.65 4.77 7.96
C ALA A 47 -5.38 3.53 8.49
N HIS A 48 -6.36 3.01 7.74
CA HIS A 48 -7.08 1.78 8.07
C HIS A 48 -6.61 0.68 7.13
N GLY A 49 -5.99 -0.36 7.69
CA GLY A 49 -5.59 -1.54 6.94
C GLY A 49 -6.76 -2.20 6.19
N VAL A 50 -6.43 -3.10 5.27
CA VAL A 50 -7.41 -3.79 4.43
C VAL A 50 -8.23 -4.74 5.29
N ARG A 51 -9.54 -4.76 5.06
CA ARG A 51 -10.44 -5.71 5.74
C ARG A 51 -10.22 -7.13 5.22
N PRO A 52 -10.27 -8.17 6.07
CA PRO A 52 -10.10 -9.56 5.65
C PRO A 52 -11.08 -9.99 4.54
N THR A 53 -12.31 -9.49 4.56
CA THR A 53 -13.32 -9.77 3.54
C THR A 53 -12.98 -9.19 2.17
N GLU A 54 -12.41 -7.98 2.14
CA GLU A 54 -11.94 -7.35 0.89
C GLU A 54 -10.72 -8.07 0.32
N VAL A 55 -9.80 -8.51 1.19
CA VAL A 55 -8.66 -9.35 0.79
C VAL A 55 -9.14 -10.65 0.17
N ALA A 56 -10.10 -11.34 0.80
CA ALA A 56 -10.66 -12.59 0.28
C ALA A 56 -11.33 -12.40 -1.09
N GLU A 57 -12.14 -11.35 -1.26
CA GLU A 57 -12.82 -11.06 -2.53
C GLU A 57 -11.81 -10.80 -3.65
N GLU A 58 -10.76 -10.04 -3.37
CA GLU A 58 -9.77 -9.69 -4.38
C GLU A 58 -8.79 -10.86 -4.66
N ILE A 59 -8.55 -11.77 -3.70
CA ILE A 59 -7.91 -13.07 -3.99
C ILE A 59 -8.76 -13.85 -4.99
N LEU A 60 -10.07 -13.99 -4.75
CA LEU A 60 -10.98 -14.71 -5.65
C LEU A 60 -10.98 -14.08 -7.06
N ARG A 61 -11.02 -12.75 -7.14
CA ARG A 61 -10.92 -12.01 -8.41
C ARG A 61 -9.59 -12.23 -9.11
N THR A 62 -8.48 -12.26 -8.37
CA THR A 62 -7.13 -12.47 -8.90
C THR A 62 -7.00 -13.85 -9.54
N VAL A 63 -7.46 -14.89 -8.83
CA VAL A 63 -7.47 -16.27 -9.32
C VAL A 63 -8.35 -16.39 -10.57
N ASN A 64 -9.56 -15.84 -10.54
CA ASN A 64 -10.47 -15.89 -11.69
C ASN A 64 -9.89 -15.20 -12.94
N ARG A 65 -9.16 -14.10 -12.76
CA ARG A 65 -8.54 -13.34 -13.85
C ARG A 65 -7.18 -13.89 -14.29
N LYS A 66 -6.66 -14.94 -13.64
CA LYS A 66 -5.28 -15.46 -13.84
C LYS A 66 -4.22 -14.36 -13.80
N LYS A 67 -4.44 -13.33 -12.97
CA LYS A 67 -3.54 -12.18 -12.89
C LYS A 67 -2.31 -12.56 -12.07
N GLN A 68 -1.13 -12.45 -12.69
CA GLN A 68 0.12 -12.95 -12.10
C GLN A 68 0.46 -12.32 -10.75
N GLU A 69 0.20 -11.02 -10.58
CA GLU A 69 0.53 -10.31 -9.36
C GLU A 69 -0.50 -9.23 -9.02
N VAL A 70 -0.93 -9.21 -7.76
CA VAL A 70 -1.80 -8.17 -7.21
C VAL A 70 -1.23 -7.65 -5.90
N PHE A 71 -0.73 -6.42 -5.97
CA PHE A 71 -0.42 -5.64 -4.79
C PHE A 71 -1.66 -4.88 -4.32
N MET A 72 -2.25 -5.30 -3.20
CA MET A 72 -3.30 -4.53 -2.50
C MET A 72 -2.66 -3.49 -1.56
N ALA A 73 -1.52 -2.93 -1.98
CA ALA A 73 -0.81 -1.92 -1.24
C ALA A 73 -1.28 -0.52 -1.62
N ASN A 74 -1.09 0.43 -0.70
CA ASN A 74 -1.36 1.83 -0.95
C ASN A 74 -0.63 2.31 -2.21
N PRO A 75 -1.32 2.94 -3.19
CA PRO A 75 -0.69 3.57 -4.34
C PRO A 75 0.45 4.53 -3.99
N ILE A 76 0.42 5.24 -2.85
CA ILE A 76 1.58 6.06 -2.41
C ILE A 76 2.77 5.18 -2.05
N ALA A 77 2.58 4.02 -1.41
CA ALA A 77 3.69 3.13 -1.11
C ALA A 77 4.32 2.57 -2.40
N LYS A 78 3.50 2.23 -3.40
CA LYS A 78 4.00 1.85 -4.73
C LYS A 78 4.78 2.99 -5.38
N ALA A 79 4.20 4.20 -5.38
CA ALA A 79 4.86 5.37 -5.95
C ALA A 79 6.17 5.69 -5.20
N ALA A 80 6.21 5.56 -3.88
CA ALA A 80 7.40 5.75 -3.07
C ALA A 80 8.49 4.73 -3.41
N VAL A 81 8.15 3.47 -3.67
CA VAL A 81 9.11 2.46 -4.15
C VAL A 81 9.67 2.88 -5.51
N TYR A 82 8.82 3.27 -6.46
CA TYR A 82 9.29 3.73 -7.77
C TYR A 82 10.14 4.99 -7.71
N ILE A 83 9.72 6.01 -6.95
CA ILE A 83 10.48 7.26 -6.77
C ILE A 83 11.82 6.96 -6.10
N ARG A 84 11.84 6.08 -5.09
CA ARG A 84 13.09 5.64 -4.45
C ARG A 84 14.03 4.93 -5.43
N THR A 85 13.49 4.14 -6.35
CA THR A 85 14.29 3.39 -7.33
C THR A 85 14.82 4.30 -8.45
N PHE A 86 14.01 5.23 -8.96
CA PHE A 86 14.39 6.05 -10.11
C PHE A 86 15.01 7.39 -9.74
N LEU A 87 14.64 7.99 -8.61
CA LEU A 87 15.02 9.34 -8.19
C LEU A 87 15.32 9.36 -6.68
N PRO A 88 16.37 8.65 -6.23
CA PRO A 88 16.68 8.51 -4.80
C PRO A 88 16.91 9.86 -4.10
N GLU A 89 17.57 10.81 -4.77
CA GLU A 89 17.83 12.16 -4.24
C GLU A 89 16.54 12.92 -3.87
N ILE A 90 15.51 12.82 -4.72
CA ILE A 90 14.22 13.48 -4.47
C ILE A 90 13.50 12.80 -3.30
N PHE A 91 13.54 11.47 -3.25
CA PHE A 91 12.97 10.73 -2.13
C PHE A 91 13.59 11.16 -0.80
N PHE A 92 14.92 11.22 -0.72
CA PHE A 92 15.61 11.64 0.50
C PHE A 92 15.36 13.10 0.86
N ALA A 93 15.30 14.00 -0.13
CA ALA A 93 14.96 15.41 0.11
C ALA A 93 13.56 15.59 0.71
N VAL A 94 12.55 14.88 0.17
CA VAL A 94 11.17 14.91 0.68
C VAL A 94 11.10 14.35 2.10
N VAL A 95 11.76 13.21 2.36
CA VAL A 95 11.80 12.60 3.69
C VAL A 95 12.50 13.55 4.69
N ALA A 96 13.63 14.16 4.32
CA ALA A 96 14.36 15.08 5.17
C ALA A 96 13.56 16.37 5.46
N ALA A 97 12.85 16.91 4.47
CA ALA A 97 11.95 18.06 4.66
C ALA A 97 10.81 17.72 5.63
N GLY A 98 10.18 16.55 5.47
CA GLY A 98 9.11 16.09 6.36
C GLY A 98 9.55 15.88 7.81
N VAL A 99 10.81 15.54 8.07
CA VAL A 99 11.36 15.44 9.45
C VAL A 99 11.56 16.83 10.06
N LYS A 100 12.03 17.80 9.29
CA LYS A 100 12.25 19.19 9.77
C LYS A 100 10.95 19.88 10.17
N GLU A 101 9.86 19.63 9.46
CA GLU A 101 8.54 20.21 9.80
C GLU A 101 8.03 19.70 11.15
N LYS A 102 8.22 18.41 11.45
CA LYS A 102 7.80 17.84 12.74
C LYS A 102 8.60 18.36 13.93
N GLN A 103 9.91 18.53 13.77
CA GLN A 103 10.76 19.10 14.82
C GLN A 103 10.39 20.55 15.13
N LYS A 104 9.98 21.34 14.12
CA LYS A 104 9.56 22.72 14.33
C LYS A 104 8.25 22.82 15.13
N ILE A 105 7.34 21.87 14.93
CA ILE A 105 6.05 21.78 15.64
C ILE A 105 6.22 21.34 17.12
N GLU A 106 7.29 20.60 17.45
CA GLU A 106 7.63 20.22 18.83
C GLU A 106 8.36 21.33 19.61
N VAL A 107 9.02 22.28 18.92
CA VAL A 107 9.73 23.40 19.57
C VAL A 107 8.80 24.60 19.87
N GLU A 108 7.60 24.61 19.29
CA GLU A 108 6.57 25.66 19.47
C GLU A 108 5.39 25.19 20.35
N ASN A 109 5.56 24.14 21.16
CA ASN A 109 4.60 23.70 22.19
C ASN A 109 5.24 23.75 23.59
#